data_AF-A0A133NXY9-F1
#
_entry.id   AF-A0A133NXY9-F1
#
_cell.length_a   1.000
_cell.length_b   1.000
_cell.length_c   1.000
_cell.angle_alpha   90.00
_cell.angle_beta   90.00
_cell.angle_gamma   90.00
#
_symmetry.space_group_name_H-M   'P 1'
#
loop_
_entity.id
_entity.type
_entity.pdbx_description
1 polymer ?
#
loop_
_entity_poly.entity_id
_entity_poly.type
_entity_poly.pdbx_seq_one_letter_code
_entity_poly.pdbx_strand_id
1 'polypeptide(L)'
;MPKNVIDSLKDYAKSNNAAAVAKLLEQGKKNALEEAAQKAAAKGLSKDVVAKIRKADSLTAANALTTAEKPKAWATKLETRVKNAGLLKSETEELVNYVNLHGYFALKSADQTETVEYVNSKIVEYRAKHLDVVGLHDLAKAVRDAKDFNSSVSAFFGTKAKPTKDERSKAESAYKTGKDALVKKAKEKGFDSVAKQIEESQYDTLDTLANWIKLADRSVIEKVAVQAEKEGLSFTAKYIRKAKTVEVAKALLAEAEKSAIKTLSQKAEKELLHEAAQQILKAKTVADARQILAAAEVTLTNIPAPVVDEPVKDMTQTPKEEEEPTNPMF
;
A
#
# COMPACT_ATOMS: atom_id res chain seq x y z
N MET A 1 -16.57 -31.28 -11.70
CA MET A 1 -17.18 -32.44 -11.01
C MET A 1 -17.14 -32.17 -9.52
N PRO A 2 -18.21 -32.51 -8.77
CA PRO A 2 -18.23 -32.41 -7.32
C PRO A 2 -17.09 -33.24 -6.69
N LYS A 3 -16.51 -32.74 -5.59
CA LYS A 3 -15.30 -33.31 -4.96
C LYS A 3 -15.50 -34.75 -4.47
N ASN A 4 -16.68 -35.06 -3.92
CA ASN A 4 -17.07 -36.40 -3.50
C ASN A 4 -17.09 -37.43 -4.65
N VAL A 5 -17.51 -37.02 -5.86
CA VAL A 5 -17.49 -37.89 -7.06
C VAL A 5 -16.06 -38.15 -7.53
N ILE A 6 -15.18 -37.14 -7.44
CA ILE A 6 -13.76 -37.27 -7.77
C ILE A 6 -13.06 -38.22 -6.80
N ASP A 7 -13.34 -38.09 -5.50
CA ASP A 7 -12.72 -38.92 -4.47
C ASP A 7 -13.21 -40.38 -4.55
N SER A 8 -14.51 -40.61 -4.79
CA SER A 8 -15.04 -41.96 -5.06
C SER A 8 -14.51 -42.58 -6.36
N LEU A 9 -14.30 -41.80 -7.44
CA LEU A 9 -13.67 -42.31 -8.66
C LEU A 9 -12.19 -42.67 -8.46
N LYS A 10 -11.46 -41.93 -7.62
CA LYS A 10 -10.06 -42.19 -7.27
C LYS A 10 -9.89 -43.44 -6.41
N ASP A 11 -10.75 -43.63 -5.42
CA ASP A 11 -10.73 -44.83 -4.57
C ASP A 11 -11.11 -46.10 -5.36
N TYR A 12 -11.95 -45.95 -6.39
CA TYR A 12 -12.51 -47.08 -7.12
C TYR A 12 -11.78 -47.43 -8.43
N ALA A 13 -11.01 -46.52 -9.03
CA ALA A 13 -10.06 -46.85 -10.12
C ALA A 13 -9.04 -47.92 -9.72
N LYS A 14 -8.87 -48.16 -8.42
CA LYS A 14 -8.07 -49.24 -7.84
C LYS A 14 -8.77 -50.62 -7.85
N SER A 15 -10.07 -50.73 -8.19
CA SER A 15 -10.90 -51.93 -7.99
C SER A 15 -11.38 -52.66 -9.26
N ASN A 16 -10.98 -52.22 -10.47
CA ASN A 16 -11.17 -52.91 -11.76
C ASN A 16 -12.60 -53.32 -12.21
N ASN A 17 -13.67 -52.72 -11.67
CA ASN A 17 -15.05 -53.00 -12.11
C ASN A 17 -15.61 -51.91 -13.05
N ALA A 18 -15.51 -52.14 -14.37
CA ALA A 18 -15.92 -51.21 -15.43
C ALA A 18 -17.42 -50.81 -15.38
N ALA A 19 -18.31 -51.73 -14.99
CA ALA A 19 -19.75 -51.46 -14.91
C ALA A 19 -20.10 -50.50 -13.75
N ALA A 20 -19.37 -50.58 -12.64
CA ALA A 20 -19.52 -49.66 -11.51
C ALA A 20 -18.99 -48.25 -11.85
N VAL A 21 -17.87 -48.16 -12.59
CA VAL A 21 -17.33 -46.89 -13.09
C VAL A 21 -18.31 -46.21 -14.05
N ALA A 22 -18.93 -46.95 -14.97
CA ALA A 22 -19.96 -46.42 -15.85
C ALA A 22 -21.16 -45.85 -15.08
N LYS A 23 -21.64 -46.55 -14.04
CA LYS A 23 -22.72 -46.05 -13.17
C LYS A 23 -22.34 -44.77 -12.42
N LEU A 24 -21.11 -44.68 -11.88
CA LEU A 24 -20.64 -43.48 -11.18
C LEU A 24 -20.46 -42.28 -12.11
N LEU A 25 -19.98 -42.49 -13.33
CA LEU A 25 -19.88 -41.43 -14.34
C LEU A 25 -21.25 -40.92 -14.75
N GLU A 26 -22.22 -41.81 -14.96
CA GLU A 26 -23.60 -41.43 -15.26
C GLU A 26 -24.25 -40.66 -14.09
N GLN A 27 -24.01 -41.08 -12.85
CA GLN A 27 -24.47 -40.33 -11.67
C GLN A 27 -23.80 -38.96 -11.56
N GLY A 28 -22.49 -38.87 -11.84
CA GLY A 28 -21.73 -37.61 -11.85
C GLY A 28 -22.26 -36.63 -12.90
N LYS A 29 -22.63 -37.12 -14.09
CA LYS A 29 -23.30 -36.32 -15.13
C LYS A 29 -24.66 -35.81 -14.66
N LYS A 30 -25.51 -36.69 -14.12
CA LYS A 30 -26.83 -36.29 -13.59
C LYS A 30 -26.73 -35.22 -12.50
N ASN A 31 -25.79 -35.38 -11.56
CA ASN A 31 -25.57 -34.40 -10.50
C ASN A 31 -25.10 -33.04 -11.07
N ALA A 32 -24.19 -33.05 -12.05
CA ALA A 32 -23.73 -31.82 -12.69
C ALA A 32 -24.85 -31.10 -13.48
N LEU A 33 -25.71 -31.86 -14.15
CA LEU A 33 -26.89 -31.31 -14.85
C LEU A 33 -27.93 -30.77 -13.88
N GLU A 34 -28.15 -31.43 -12.73
CA GLU A 34 -29.05 -30.93 -11.69
C GLU A 34 -28.50 -29.64 -11.07
N GLU A 35 -27.20 -29.56 -10.79
CA GLU A 35 -26.56 -28.33 -10.31
C GLU A 35 -26.70 -27.19 -11.34
N ALA A 36 -26.53 -27.49 -12.63
CA ALA A 36 -26.75 -26.53 -13.71
C ALA A 36 -28.23 -26.09 -13.80
N ALA A 37 -29.17 -27.01 -13.65
CA ALA A 37 -30.60 -26.73 -13.65
C ALA A 37 -31.01 -25.87 -12.46
N GLN A 38 -30.46 -26.13 -11.26
CA GLN A 38 -30.69 -25.33 -10.07
C GLN A 38 -30.14 -23.91 -10.25
N LYS A 39 -28.93 -23.77 -10.81
CA LYS A 39 -28.36 -22.45 -11.15
C LYS A 39 -29.21 -21.71 -12.19
N ALA A 40 -29.72 -22.41 -13.20
CA ALA A 40 -30.62 -21.82 -14.21
C ALA A 40 -31.95 -21.36 -13.59
N ALA A 41 -32.55 -22.18 -12.72
CA ALA A 41 -33.76 -21.83 -11.99
C ALA A 41 -33.54 -20.62 -11.05
N ALA A 42 -32.40 -20.57 -10.35
CA ALA A 42 -32.02 -19.45 -9.51
C ALA A 42 -31.79 -18.15 -10.30
N LYS A 43 -31.41 -18.26 -11.58
CA LYS A 43 -31.34 -17.14 -12.53
C LYS A 43 -32.67 -16.78 -13.17
N GLY A 44 -33.77 -17.48 -12.83
CA GLY A 44 -35.10 -17.18 -13.33
C GLY A 44 -35.40 -17.66 -14.75
N LEU A 45 -34.61 -18.59 -15.28
CA LEU A 45 -34.88 -19.21 -16.59
C LEU A 45 -36.22 -19.95 -16.56
N SER A 46 -36.88 -20.06 -17.72
CA SER A 46 -38.21 -20.68 -17.78
C SER A 46 -38.19 -22.13 -17.32
N LYS A 47 -39.32 -22.59 -16.75
CA LYS A 47 -39.49 -23.98 -16.30
C LYS A 47 -39.16 -24.98 -17.41
N ASP A 48 -39.50 -24.64 -18.66
CA ASP A 48 -39.21 -25.46 -19.83
C ASP A 48 -37.71 -25.57 -20.12
N VAL A 49 -36.97 -24.46 -20.03
CA VAL A 49 -35.52 -24.47 -20.22
C VAL A 49 -34.82 -25.21 -19.08
N VAL A 50 -35.24 -25.00 -17.84
CA VAL A 50 -34.75 -25.76 -16.67
C VAL A 50 -35.00 -27.26 -16.84
N ALA A 51 -36.18 -27.65 -17.32
CA ALA A 51 -36.51 -29.04 -17.61
C ALA A 51 -35.66 -29.63 -18.75
N LYS A 52 -35.36 -28.85 -19.80
CA LYS A 52 -34.46 -29.26 -20.88
C LYS A 52 -33.02 -29.43 -20.40
N ILE A 53 -32.53 -28.58 -19.49
CA ILE A 53 -31.19 -28.69 -18.89
C ILE A 53 -31.04 -30.01 -18.13
N ARG A 54 -32.02 -30.39 -17.31
CA ARG A 54 -32.02 -31.67 -16.57
C ARG A 54 -31.97 -32.90 -17.48
N LYS A 55 -32.47 -32.77 -18.71
CA LYS A 55 -32.53 -33.82 -19.72
C LYS A 55 -31.44 -33.71 -20.79
N ALA A 56 -30.50 -32.77 -20.66
CA ALA A 56 -29.48 -32.56 -21.67
C ALA A 56 -28.47 -33.72 -21.70
N ASP A 57 -28.05 -34.13 -22.89
CA ASP A 57 -27.10 -35.25 -23.05
C ASP A 57 -25.66 -34.91 -22.60
N SER A 58 -25.38 -33.62 -22.36
CA SER A 58 -24.09 -33.15 -21.88
C SER A 58 -24.19 -31.79 -21.19
N LEU A 59 -23.18 -31.45 -20.39
CA LEU A 59 -23.05 -30.13 -19.78
C LEU A 59 -22.89 -29.02 -20.83
N THR A 60 -22.24 -29.32 -21.96
CA THR A 60 -22.13 -28.38 -23.09
C THR A 60 -23.50 -28.06 -23.68
N ALA A 61 -24.34 -29.06 -23.90
CA ALA A 61 -25.72 -28.87 -24.37
C ALA A 61 -26.57 -28.13 -23.33
N ALA A 62 -26.43 -28.46 -22.04
CA ALA A 62 -27.07 -27.71 -20.96
C ALA A 62 -26.67 -26.22 -20.95
N ASN A 63 -25.39 -25.91 -21.10
CA ASN A 63 -24.91 -24.54 -21.16
C ASN A 63 -25.44 -23.80 -22.41
N ALA A 64 -25.51 -24.48 -23.56
CA ALA A 64 -26.11 -23.90 -24.77
C ALA A 64 -27.61 -23.56 -24.58
N LEU A 65 -28.35 -24.35 -23.80
CA LEU A 65 -29.74 -24.05 -23.46
C LEU A 65 -29.86 -22.80 -22.58
N THR A 66 -28.92 -22.60 -21.65
CA THR A 66 -28.90 -21.38 -20.81
C THR A 66 -28.59 -20.12 -21.62
N THR A 67 -27.78 -20.21 -22.66
CA THR A 67 -27.43 -19.06 -23.52
C THR A 67 -28.46 -18.78 -24.61
N ALA A 68 -29.27 -19.78 -24.98
CA ALA A 68 -30.32 -19.65 -25.97
C ALA A 68 -31.58 -18.93 -25.47
N GLU A 69 -31.86 -18.99 -24.16
CA GLU A 69 -32.97 -18.23 -23.59
C GLU A 69 -32.65 -16.74 -23.62
N LYS A 70 -33.58 -15.94 -24.16
CA LYS A 70 -33.40 -14.49 -24.24
C LYS A 70 -33.95 -13.82 -22.99
N PRO A 71 -33.25 -12.81 -22.43
CA PRO A 71 -33.81 -12.00 -21.38
C PRO A 71 -35.09 -11.30 -21.88
N LYS A 72 -35.95 -10.92 -20.94
CA LYS A 72 -37.17 -10.18 -21.25
C LYS A 72 -36.83 -8.80 -21.83
N ALA A 73 -37.70 -8.29 -22.70
CA ALA A 73 -37.46 -7.05 -23.43
C ALA A 73 -37.20 -5.81 -22.53
N TRP A 74 -37.81 -5.76 -21.34
CA TRP A 74 -37.57 -4.70 -20.37
C TRP A 74 -36.14 -4.73 -19.82
N ALA A 75 -35.58 -5.91 -19.61
CA ALA A 75 -34.24 -6.10 -19.09
C ALA A 75 -33.19 -5.70 -20.12
N THR A 76 -33.38 -6.05 -21.40
CA THR A 76 -32.50 -5.58 -22.49
C THR A 76 -32.49 -4.05 -22.61
N LYS A 77 -33.65 -3.40 -22.45
CA LYS A 77 -33.74 -1.93 -22.44
C LYS A 77 -33.00 -1.33 -21.24
N LEU A 78 -33.14 -1.93 -20.06
CA LEU A 78 -32.49 -1.48 -18.84
C LEU A 78 -30.97 -1.69 -18.90
N GLU A 79 -30.50 -2.82 -19.42
CA GLU A 79 -29.08 -3.10 -19.67
C GLU A 79 -28.47 -2.07 -20.64
N THR A 80 -29.18 -1.76 -21.75
CA THR A 80 -28.75 -0.74 -22.70
C THR A 80 -28.63 0.63 -22.03
N ARG A 81 -29.58 0.98 -21.14
CA ARG A 81 -29.53 2.20 -20.35
C ARG A 81 -28.29 2.25 -19.45
N VAL A 82 -27.99 1.15 -18.74
CA VAL A 82 -26.79 1.04 -17.88
C VAL A 82 -25.51 1.23 -18.71
N LYS A 83 -25.38 0.56 -19.85
CA LYS A 83 -24.19 0.69 -20.72
C LYS A 83 -24.00 2.11 -21.27
N ASN A 84 -25.11 2.80 -21.55
CA ASN A 84 -25.08 4.18 -22.02
C ASN A 84 -25.08 5.20 -20.88
N ALA A 85 -24.94 4.75 -19.62
CA ALA A 85 -25.08 5.63 -18.49
C ALA A 85 -23.83 6.50 -18.23
N GLY A 86 -22.70 6.24 -18.88
CA GLY A 86 -21.45 6.97 -18.62
C GLY A 86 -20.84 6.62 -17.26
N LEU A 87 -20.98 5.37 -16.84
CA LEU A 87 -20.45 4.84 -15.59
C LEU A 87 -19.06 4.23 -15.80
N LEU A 88 -18.36 3.96 -14.70
CA LEU A 88 -17.14 3.16 -14.74
C LEU A 88 -17.45 1.73 -15.20
N LYS A 89 -16.42 1.04 -15.69
CA LYS A 89 -16.55 -0.35 -16.16
C LYS A 89 -17.06 -1.28 -15.05
N SER A 90 -16.50 -1.18 -13.84
CA SER A 90 -16.90 -2.01 -12.70
C SER A 90 -18.35 -1.77 -12.27
N GLU A 91 -18.81 -0.53 -12.26
CA GLU A 91 -20.19 -0.16 -11.95
C GLU A 91 -21.17 -0.63 -13.03
N THR A 92 -20.76 -0.48 -14.29
CA THR A 92 -21.53 -0.99 -15.44
C THR A 92 -21.69 -2.50 -15.33
N GLU A 93 -20.61 -3.22 -15.03
CA GLU A 93 -20.62 -4.67 -14.84
C GLU A 93 -21.49 -5.09 -13.66
N GLU A 94 -21.39 -4.40 -12.51
CA GLU A 94 -22.24 -4.65 -11.34
C GLU A 94 -23.73 -4.54 -11.71
N LEU A 95 -24.13 -3.42 -12.32
CA LEU A 95 -25.53 -3.17 -12.65
C LEU A 95 -26.02 -4.04 -13.80
N VAL A 96 -25.20 -4.33 -14.81
CA VAL A 96 -25.55 -5.29 -15.88
C VAL A 96 -25.73 -6.69 -15.29
N ASN A 97 -24.87 -7.12 -14.36
CA ASN A 97 -25.02 -8.41 -13.68
C ASN A 97 -26.32 -8.46 -12.87
N TYR A 98 -26.66 -7.39 -12.17
CA TYR A 98 -27.94 -7.27 -11.46
C TYR A 98 -29.13 -7.37 -12.43
N VAL A 99 -29.12 -6.59 -13.51
CA VAL A 99 -30.18 -6.65 -14.55
C VAL A 99 -30.29 -8.06 -15.15
N ASN A 100 -29.17 -8.72 -15.44
CA ASN A 100 -29.16 -10.06 -16.02
C ASN A 100 -29.66 -11.13 -15.04
N LEU A 101 -29.42 -10.97 -13.74
CA LEU A 101 -29.97 -11.87 -12.73
C LEU A 101 -31.50 -11.79 -12.70
N HIS A 102 -32.05 -10.59 -12.79
CA HIS A 102 -33.50 -10.36 -12.70
C HIS A 102 -34.21 -10.44 -14.07
N GLY A 103 -33.46 -10.38 -15.17
CA GLY A 103 -33.99 -10.16 -16.52
C GLY A 103 -34.67 -11.36 -17.18
N TYR A 104 -34.54 -12.55 -16.60
CA TYR A 104 -35.19 -13.78 -17.10
C TYR A 104 -36.51 -14.07 -16.38
N PHE A 105 -36.67 -13.55 -15.17
CA PHE A 105 -37.88 -13.76 -14.38
C PHE A 105 -39.11 -13.11 -15.05
N ALA A 106 -40.23 -13.83 -15.02
CA ALA A 106 -41.54 -13.26 -15.24
C ALA A 106 -41.97 -12.54 -13.95
N LEU A 107 -41.33 -11.40 -13.70
CA LEU A 107 -41.62 -10.55 -12.55
C LEU A 107 -43.04 -9.99 -12.67
N LYS A 108 -43.72 -9.84 -11.53
CA LYS A 108 -44.93 -9.01 -11.49
C LYS A 108 -44.52 -7.57 -11.76
N SER A 109 -45.48 -6.74 -12.16
CA SER A 109 -45.23 -5.32 -12.45
C SER A 109 -44.52 -4.60 -11.28
N ALA A 110 -44.85 -4.95 -10.03
CA ALA A 110 -44.21 -4.40 -8.85
C ALA A 110 -42.71 -4.77 -8.75
N ASP A 111 -42.36 -6.06 -8.85
CA ASP A 111 -40.96 -6.51 -8.72
C ASP A 111 -40.07 -6.01 -9.89
N GLN A 112 -40.66 -5.92 -11.09
CA GLN A 112 -39.99 -5.29 -12.23
C GLN A 112 -39.72 -3.80 -11.95
N THR A 113 -40.68 -3.11 -11.35
CA THR A 113 -40.56 -1.69 -10.99
C THR A 113 -39.43 -1.51 -9.97
N GLU A 114 -39.37 -2.34 -8.93
CA GLU A 114 -38.31 -2.31 -7.92
C GLU A 114 -36.92 -2.52 -8.54
N THR A 115 -36.78 -3.49 -9.45
CA THR A 115 -35.51 -3.72 -10.18
C THR A 115 -35.09 -2.48 -10.98
N VAL A 116 -36.05 -1.87 -11.69
CA VAL A 116 -35.79 -0.66 -12.49
C VAL A 116 -35.42 0.52 -11.59
N GLU A 117 -36.12 0.70 -10.47
CA GLU A 117 -35.87 1.75 -9.49
C GLU A 117 -34.50 1.62 -8.85
N TYR A 118 -34.12 0.41 -8.42
CA TYR A 118 -32.78 0.12 -7.88
C TYR A 118 -31.69 0.52 -8.87
N VAL A 119 -31.78 0.04 -10.12
CA VAL A 119 -30.77 0.30 -11.16
C VAL A 119 -30.70 1.80 -11.47
N ASN A 120 -31.86 2.45 -11.61
CA ASN A 120 -31.92 3.89 -11.85
C ASN A 120 -31.29 4.68 -10.70
N SER A 121 -31.61 4.33 -9.45
CA SER A 121 -31.03 4.96 -8.25
C SER A 121 -29.51 4.82 -8.23
N LYS A 122 -28.99 3.63 -8.57
CA LYS A 122 -27.53 3.40 -8.61
C LYS A 122 -26.84 4.17 -9.72
N ILE A 123 -27.44 4.28 -10.90
CA ILE A 123 -26.93 5.14 -11.97
C ILE A 123 -26.80 6.59 -11.48
N VAL A 124 -27.82 7.10 -10.79
CA VAL A 124 -27.82 8.47 -10.24
C VAL A 124 -26.72 8.63 -9.18
N GLU A 125 -26.64 7.69 -8.24
CA GLU A 125 -25.64 7.68 -7.18
C GLU A 125 -24.21 7.71 -7.73
N TYR A 126 -23.87 6.79 -8.63
CA TYR A 126 -22.53 6.68 -9.21
C TYR A 126 -22.15 7.91 -10.03
N ARG A 127 -23.06 8.43 -10.86
CA ARG A 127 -22.82 9.69 -11.59
C ARG A 127 -22.55 10.86 -10.65
N ALA A 128 -23.38 11.03 -9.62
CA ALA A 128 -23.20 12.13 -8.67
C ALA A 128 -21.84 12.03 -7.96
N LYS A 129 -21.44 10.82 -7.54
CA LYS A 129 -20.10 10.59 -6.96
C LYS A 129 -18.98 10.97 -7.90
N HIS A 130 -19.04 10.55 -9.17
CA HIS A 130 -18.01 10.95 -10.14
C HIS A 130 -17.94 12.45 -10.35
N LEU A 131 -19.09 13.11 -10.46
CA LEU A 131 -19.16 14.54 -10.61
C LEU A 131 -18.53 15.27 -9.42
N ASP A 132 -18.79 14.81 -8.19
CA ASP A 132 -18.14 15.36 -7.00
C ASP A 132 -16.62 15.20 -7.06
N VAL A 133 -16.14 14.03 -7.47
CA VAL A 133 -14.70 13.72 -7.57
C VAL A 133 -13.98 14.61 -8.57
N VAL A 134 -14.63 14.92 -9.70
CA VAL A 134 -14.08 15.83 -10.73
C VAL A 134 -14.36 17.31 -10.45
N GLY A 135 -14.92 17.64 -9.28
CA GLY A 135 -15.13 19.02 -8.82
C GLY A 135 -16.39 19.71 -9.38
N LEU A 136 -17.33 18.95 -9.94
CA LEU A 136 -18.60 19.46 -10.47
C LEU A 136 -19.75 19.31 -9.45
N HIS A 137 -19.53 19.83 -8.24
CA HIS A 137 -20.39 19.63 -7.08
C HIS A 137 -21.84 20.10 -7.29
N ASP A 138 -22.05 21.25 -7.94
CA ASP A 138 -23.40 21.77 -8.18
C ASP A 138 -24.20 20.85 -9.11
N LEU A 139 -23.55 20.28 -10.12
CA LEU A 139 -24.19 19.31 -11.00
C LEU A 139 -24.38 17.96 -10.31
N ALA A 140 -23.41 17.52 -9.50
CA ALA A 140 -23.57 16.32 -8.68
C ALA A 140 -24.80 16.43 -7.78
N LYS A 141 -24.97 17.60 -7.15
CA LYS A 141 -26.14 17.92 -6.34
C LYS A 141 -27.43 17.94 -7.18
N ALA A 142 -27.45 18.61 -8.32
CA ALA A 142 -28.62 18.65 -9.19
C ALA A 142 -29.04 17.24 -9.69
N VAL A 143 -28.08 16.37 -9.97
CA VAL A 143 -28.30 14.97 -10.38
C VAL A 143 -28.87 14.15 -9.23
N ARG A 144 -28.37 14.35 -8.01
CA ARG A 144 -28.76 13.64 -6.78
C ARG A 144 -30.13 14.08 -6.26
N ASP A 145 -30.39 15.38 -6.24
CA ASP A 145 -31.59 15.99 -5.65
C ASP A 145 -32.77 16.00 -6.65
N ALA A 146 -32.58 15.49 -7.86
CA ALA A 146 -33.62 15.37 -8.86
C ALA A 146 -34.77 14.48 -8.36
N LYS A 147 -36.02 14.92 -8.61
CA LYS A 147 -37.24 14.23 -8.18
C LYS A 147 -37.35 12.78 -8.67
N ASP A 148 -36.86 12.52 -9.89
CA ASP A 148 -36.93 11.23 -10.53
C ASP A 148 -35.75 11.00 -11.48
N PHE A 149 -35.61 9.77 -11.97
CA PHE A 149 -34.54 9.38 -12.87
C PHE A 149 -34.48 10.22 -14.15
N ASN A 150 -35.64 10.56 -14.72
CA ASN A 150 -35.68 11.35 -15.95
C ASN A 150 -35.20 12.79 -15.70
N SER A 151 -35.61 13.37 -14.58
CA SER A 151 -35.15 14.68 -14.11
C SER A 151 -33.64 14.68 -13.87
N SER A 152 -33.09 13.62 -13.29
CA SER A 152 -31.65 13.44 -13.11
C SER A 152 -30.90 13.31 -14.45
N VAL A 153 -31.46 12.52 -15.39
CA VAL A 153 -30.96 12.41 -16.76
C VAL A 153 -31.02 13.74 -17.48
N SER A 154 -32.07 14.55 -17.30
CA SER A 154 -32.18 15.89 -17.89
C SER A 154 -31.21 16.88 -17.25
N ALA A 155 -30.97 16.82 -15.95
CA ALA A 155 -29.95 17.63 -15.28
C ALA A 155 -28.56 17.32 -15.85
N PHE A 156 -28.27 16.04 -16.11
CA PHE A 156 -26.98 15.61 -16.67
C PHE A 156 -26.89 15.83 -18.19
N PHE A 157 -27.77 15.27 -19.01
CA PHE A 157 -27.69 15.26 -20.48
C PHE A 157 -28.55 16.32 -21.17
N GLY A 158 -29.36 17.09 -20.45
CA GLY A 158 -30.29 18.04 -21.05
C GLY A 158 -29.58 19.10 -21.89
N THR A 159 -30.28 19.61 -22.90
CA THR A 159 -29.78 20.68 -23.77
C THR A 159 -29.47 21.99 -23.03
N LYS A 160 -30.03 22.16 -21.82
CA LYS A 160 -29.76 23.28 -20.91
C LYS A 160 -28.89 22.88 -19.71
N ALA A 161 -28.31 21.68 -19.70
CA ALA A 161 -27.48 21.20 -18.61
C ALA A 161 -26.25 22.09 -18.44
N LYS A 162 -25.97 22.47 -17.18
CA LYS A 162 -24.75 23.17 -16.80
C LYS A 162 -24.03 22.37 -15.71
N PRO A 163 -22.72 22.13 -15.86
CA PRO A 163 -21.90 22.39 -17.05
C PRO A 163 -22.34 21.57 -18.28
N THR A 164 -22.01 22.08 -19.47
CA THR A 164 -22.23 21.45 -20.77
C THR A 164 -21.48 20.12 -20.89
N LYS A 165 -21.75 19.35 -21.96
CA LYS A 165 -21.00 18.11 -22.25
C LYS A 165 -19.50 18.36 -22.33
N ASP A 166 -19.08 19.40 -23.06
CA ASP A 166 -17.67 19.70 -23.29
C ASP A 166 -16.97 20.14 -22.01
N GLU A 167 -17.63 20.94 -21.18
CA GLU A 167 -17.12 21.36 -19.87
C GLU A 167 -16.96 20.17 -18.92
N ARG A 168 -17.87 19.20 -18.93
CA ARG A 168 -17.73 17.96 -18.17
C ARG A 168 -16.55 17.12 -18.64
N SER A 169 -16.43 16.90 -19.95
CA SER A 169 -15.29 16.17 -20.52
C SER A 169 -13.96 16.86 -20.20
N LYS A 170 -13.94 18.20 -20.15
CA LYS A 170 -12.78 18.97 -19.71
C LYS A 170 -12.47 18.75 -18.22
N ALA A 171 -13.48 18.76 -17.34
CA ALA A 171 -13.29 18.49 -15.92
C ALA A 171 -12.78 17.07 -15.66
N GLU A 172 -13.37 16.07 -16.33
CA GLU A 172 -12.92 14.67 -16.28
C GLU A 172 -11.47 14.51 -16.76
N SER A 173 -11.12 15.17 -17.87
CA SER A 173 -9.76 15.15 -18.40
C SER A 173 -8.77 15.81 -17.44
N ALA A 174 -9.12 16.97 -16.88
CA ALA A 174 -8.30 17.67 -15.90
C ALA A 174 -8.08 16.82 -14.64
N TYR A 175 -9.13 16.17 -14.14
CA TYR A 175 -9.03 15.23 -13.02
C TYR A 175 -8.08 14.08 -13.36
N LYS A 176 -8.24 13.43 -14.52
CA LYS A 176 -7.36 12.34 -14.95
C LYS A 176 -5.90 12.78 -15.04
N THR A 177 -5.62 13.91 -15.70
CA THR A 177 -4.26 14.47 -15.79
C THR A 177 -3.70 14.82 -14.42
N GLY A 178 -4.50 15.41 -13.53
CA GLY A 178 -4.10 15.71 -12.16
C GLY A 178 -3.75 14.43 -11.38
N LYS A 179 -4.56 13.38 -11.52
CA LYS A 179 -4.33 12.08 -10.90
C LYS A 179 -3.03 11.46 -11.41
N ASP A 180 -2.81 11.44 -12.72
CA ASP A 180 -1.57 10.94 -13.34
C ASP A 180 -0.33 11.70 -12.85
N ALA A 181 -0.45 13.03 -12.69
CA ALA A 181 0.62 13.86 -12.12
C ALA A 181 0.93 13.51 -10.66
N LEU A 182 -0.09 13.21 -9.84
CA LEU A 182 0.10 12.76 -8.46
C LEU A 182 0.76 11.38 -8.39
N VAL A 183 0.35 10.44 -9.24
CA VAL A 183 1.01 9.13 -9.37
C VAL A 183 2.49 9.30 -9.71
N LYS A 184 2.80 10.12 -10.72
CA LYS A 184 4.18 10.41 -11.11
C LYS A 184 4.98 11.00 -9.95
N LYS A 185 4.42 12.00 -9.26
CA LYS A 185 5.04 12.62 -8.08
C LYS A 185 5.29 11.63 -6.95
N ALA A 186 4.37 10.71 -6.69
CA ALA A 186 4.55 9.67 -5.69
C ALA A 186 5.69 8.71 -6.07
N LYS A 187 5.78 8.29 -7.34
CA LYS A 187 6.88 7.45 -7.85
C LYS A 187 8.24 8.16 -7.80
N GLU A 188 8.31 9.43 -8.19
CA GLU A 188 9.53 10.24 -8.11
C GLU A 188 10.05 10.37 -6.67
N LYS A 189 9.14 10.33 -5.69
CA LYS A 189 9.47 10.31 -4.25
C LYS A 189 9.76 8.92 -3.68
N GLY A 190 9.66 7.86 -4.49
CA GLY A 190 9.83 6.47 -4.06
C GLY A 190 8.65 5.92 -3.24
N PHE A 191 7.47 6.51 -3.34
CA PHE A 191 6.25 6.07 -2.64
C PHE A 191 5.40 5.15 -3.51
N ASP A 192 5.96 4.02 -3.95
CA ASP A 192 5.31 3.12 -4.92
C ASP A 192 3.95 2.60 -4.44
N SER A 193 3.82 2.25 -3.15
CA SER A 193 2.54 1.82 -2.58
C SER A 193 1.49 2.93 -2.63
N VAL A 194 1.88 4.19 -2.40
CA VAL A 194 0.97 5.34 -2.46
C VAL A 194 0.61 5.62 -3.91
N ALA A 195 1.57 5.53 -4.84
CA ALA A 195 1.31 5.67 -6.26
C ALA A 195 0.26 4.66 -6.74
N LYS A 196 0.41 3.38 -6.35
CA LYS A 196 -0.54 2.31 -6.66
C LYS A 196 -1.93 2.59 -6.06
N GLN A 197 -1.99 3.00 -4.79
CA GLN A 197 -3.26 3.38 -4.16
C GLN A 197 -3.95 4.53 -4.91
N ILE A 198 -3.19 5.55 -5.33
CA ILE A 198 -3.73 6.65 -6.14
C ILE A 198 -4.26 6.09 -7.46
N GLU A 199 -3.49 5.29 -8.20
CA GLU A 199 -3.92 4.68 -9.47
C GLU A 199 -5.26 3.93 -9.32
N GLU A 200 -5.40 3.13 -8.27
CA GLU A 200 -6.58 2.30 -7.99
C GLU A 200 -7.77 3.07 -7.41
N SER A 201 -7.57 4.29 -6.90
CA SER A 201 -8.65 5.08 -6.31
C SER A 201 -9.73 5.47 -7.35
N GLN A 202 -10.98 5.26 -6.98
CA GLN A 202 -12.15 5.56 -7.82
C GLN A 202 -12.87 6.83 -7.41
N TYR A 203 -12.93 7.14 -6.11
CA TYR A 203 -13.77 8.21 -5.57
C TYR A 203 -13.05 9.21 -4.65
N ASP A 204 -11.73 9.27 -4.69
CA ASP A 204 -11.00 10.30 -3.95
C ASP A 204 -10.78 11.54 -4.83
N THR A 205 -10.98 12.72 -4.24
CA THR A 205 -10.65 13.98 -4.90
C THR A 205 -9.13 14.12 -5.07
N LEU A 206 -8.68 14.98 -5.99
CA LEU A 206 -7.25 15.28 -6.13
C LEU A 206 -6.61 15.79 -4.84
N ASP A 207 -7.36 16.52 -4.01
CA ASP A 207 -6.87 16.99 -2.71
C ASP A 207 -6.66 15.85 -1.72
N THR A 208 -7.61 14.90 -1.65
CA THR A 208 -7.47 13.69 -0.84
C THR A 208 -6.26 12.87 -1.27
N LEU A 209 -6.11 12.65 -2.58
CA LEU A 209 -4.99 11.91 -3.17
C LEU A 209 -3.65 12.62 -2.91
N ALA A 210 -3.61 13.95 -3.05
CA ALA A 210 -2.42 14.74 -2.74
C ALA A 210 -2.06 14.68 -1.25
N ASN A 211 -3.05 14.55 -0.36
CA ASN A 211 -2.81 14.39 1.07
C ASN A 211 -2.14 13.06 1.41
N TRP A 212 -2.40 11.97 0.67
CA TRP A 212 -1.69 10.70 0.88
C TRP A 212 -0.17 10.84 0.68
N ILE A 213 0.25 11.60 -0.35
CA ILE A 213 1.66 11.90 -0.58
C ILE A 213 2.24 12.73 0.58
N LYS A 214 1.49 13.72 1.09
CA LYS A 214 1.92 14.54 2.25
C LYS A 214 2.08 13.69 3.51
N LEU A 215 1.19 12.72 3.73
CA LEU A 215 1.29 11.80 4.87
C LEU A 215 2.52 10.89 4.74
N ALA A 216 2.82 10.41 3.53
CA ALA A 216 4.04 9.65 3.27
C ALA A 216 5.30 10.49 3.52
N ASP A 217 5.33 11.75 3.08
CA ASP A 217 6.43 12.68 3.39
C ASP A 217 6.63 12.83 4.90
N ARG A 218 5.56 13.06 5.67
CA ARG A 218 5.63 13.20 7.13
C ARG A 218 6.18 11.94 7.80
N SER A 219 5.79 10.76 7.33
CA SER A 219 6.29 9.48 7.85
C SER A 219 7.80 9.35 7.64
N VAL A 220 8.32 9.75 6.48
CA VAL A 220 9.77 9.76 6.23
C VAL A 220 10.48 10.80 7.09
N ILE A 221 9.93 12.00 7.21
CA ILE A 221 10.49 13.05 8.08
C ILE A 221 10.59 12.57 9.52
N GLU A 222 9.57 11.88 10.04
CA GLU A 222 9.60 11.31 11.39
C GLU A 222 10.71 10.25 11.53
N LYS A 223 10.90 9.38 10.54
CA LYS A 223 12.02 8.42 10.56
C LYS A 223 13.38 9.10 10.64
N VAL A 224 13.56 10.21 9.93
CA VAL A 224 14.80 11.02 10.00
C VAL A 224 14.94 11.68 11.37
N ALA A 225 13.86 12.18 11.97
CA ALA A 225 13.89 12.75 13.31
C ALA A 225 14.25 11.69 14.37
N VAL A 226 13.68 10.50 14.28
CA VAL A 226 14.01 9.36 15.16
C VAL A 226 15.47 8.96 14.99
N GLN A 227 16.01 8.97 13.76
CA GLN A 227 17.44 8.75 13.55
C GLN A 227 18.29 9.81 14.27
N ALA A 228 17.93 11.09 14.14
CA ALA A 228 18.62 12.17 14.86
C ALA A 228 18.60 11.96 16.38
N GLU A 229 17.48 11.51 16.95
CA GLU A 229 17.38 11.20 18.38
C GLU A 229 18.30 10.04 18.79
N LYS A 230 18.40 8.99 17.99
CA LYS A 230 19.33 7.88 18.22
C LYS A 230 20.78 8.33 18.21
N GLU A 231 21.13 9.28 17.36
CA GLU A 231 22.46 9.92 17.34
C GLU A 231 22.67 10.90 18.52
N GLY A 232 21.68 11.08 19.40
CA GLY A 232 21.70 12.03 20.51
C GLY A 232 21.52 13.49 20.09
N LEU A 233 21.06 13.75 18.86
CA LEU A 233 20.81 15.07 18.29
C LEU A 233 19.37 15.52 18.54
N SER A 234 18.91 15.41 19.80
CA SER A 234 17.51 15.65 20.19
C SER A 234 17.01 17.07 19.84
N PHE A 235 17.89 18.07 19.90
CA PHE A 235 17.54 19.43 19.48
C PHE A 235 17.26 19.49 17.98
N THR A 236 18.14 18.93 17.14
CA THR A 236 17.96 18.84 15.69
C THR A 236 16.71 18.08 15.32
N ALA A 237 16.40 16.98 16.01
CA ALA A 237 15.19 16.19 15.79
C ALA A 237 13.91 17.05 15.87
N LYS A 238 13.83 18.00 16.81
CA LYS A 238 12.70 18.94 16.92
C LYS A 238 12.54 19.83 15.70
N TYR A 239 13.63 20.23 15.05
CA TYR A 239 13.59 21.02 13.82
C TYR A 239 13.29 20.16 12.60
N ILE A 240 13.83 18.95 12.55
CA ILE A 240 13.54 17.96 11.49
C ILE A 240 12.04 17.69 11.42
N ARG A 241 11.35 17.48 12.55
CA ARG A 241 9.88 17.28 12.58
C ARG A 241 9.08 18.46 12.02
N LYS A 242 9.65 19.66 12.02
CA LYS A 242 9.05 20.88 11.46
C LYS A 242 9.46 21.13 10.01
N ALA A 243 10.31 20.28 9.43
CA ALA A 243 10.74 20.41 8.05
C ALA A 243 9.53 20.31 7.11
N LYS A 244 9.52 21.17 6.09
CA LYS A 244 8.46 21.15 5.06
C LYS A 244 8.63 20.03 4.05
N THR A 245 9.85 19.52 3.89
CA THR A 245 10.17 18.47 2.92
C THR A 245 11.16 17.45 3.51
N VAL A 246 11.18 16.26 2.91
CA VAL A 246 12.11 15.17 3.26
C VAL A 246 13.56 15.59 3.01
N GLU A 247 13.82 16.36 1.96
CA GLU A 247 15.17 16.84 1.60
C GLU A 247 15.70 17.79 2.66
N VAL A 248 14.87 18.73 3.13
CA VAL A 248 15.23 19.64 4.23
C VAL A 248 15.49 18.86 5.52
N ALA A 249 14.65 17.87 5.84
CA ALA A 249 14.84 17.00 6.99
C ALA A 249 16.20 16.26 6.93
N LYS A 250 16.53 15.67 5.77
CA LYS A 250 17.81 14.97 5.56
C LYS A 250 19.01 15.91 5.64
N ALA A 251 18.92 17.10 5.05
CA ALA A 251 19.98 18.10 5.10
C ALA A 251 20.25 18.59 6.53
N LEU A 252 19.20 18.82 7.32
CA LEU A 252 19.32 19.19 8.73
C LEU A 252 20.03 18.10 9.56
N LEU A 253 19.72 16.83 9.32
CA LEU A 253 20.40 15.73 9.99
C LEU A 253 21.89 15.70 9.60
N ALA A 254 22.20 15.72 8.30
CA ALA A 254 23.58 15.64 7.82
C ALA A 254 24.47 16.78 8.35
N GLU A 255 23.95 18.01 8.39
CA GLU A 255 24.71 19.16 8.92
C GLU A 255 24.92 19.02 10.44
N ALA A 256 23.91 18.56 11.17
CA ALA A 256 24.04 18.34 12.62
C ALA A 256 25.02 17.22 12.95
N GLU A 257 25.01 16.11 12.20
CA GLU A 257 25.99 15.02 12.34
C GLU A 257 27.41 15.52 12.10
N LYS A 258 27.62 16.25 11.00
CA LYS A 258 28.93 16.84 10.67
C LYS A 258 29.43 17.79 11.76
N SER A 259 28.55 18.66 12.28
CA SER A 259 28.90 19.57 13.37
C SER A 259 29.24 18.80 14.66
N ALA A 260 28.46 17.78 15.01
CA ALA A 260 28.69 17.00 16.22
C ALA A 260 30.00 16.19 16.16
N ILE A 261 30.30 15.56 15.02
CA ILE A 261 31.56 14.85 14.78
C ILE A 261 32.75 15.81 14.92
N LYS A 262 32.65 17.02 14.34
CA LYS A 262 33.69 18.04 14.47
C LYS A 262 33.91 18.44 15.94
N THR A 263 32.85 18.63 16.72
CA THR A 263 32.96 18.95 18.14
C THR A 263 33.62 17.82 18.94
N LEU A 264 33.29 16.56 18.64
CA LEU A 264 33.93 15.40 19.30
C LEU A 264 35.42 15.30 18.96
N SER A 265 35.80 15.53 17.70
CA SER A 265 37.21 15.58 17.29
C SER A 265 37.96 16.68 18.04
N GLN A 266 37.38 17.89 18.14
CA GLN A 266 37.98 18.99 18.91
C GLN A 266 38.10 18.68 20.40
N LYS A 267 37.17 17.90 20.98
CA LYS A 267 37.28 17.43 22.36
C LYS A 267 38.48 16.48 22.50
N ALA A 268 38.60 15.49 21.62
CA ALA A 268 39.73 14.56 21.60
C ALA A 268 41.09 15.29 21.48
N GLU A 269 41.19 16.28 20.59
CA GLU A 269 42.39 17.12 20.45
C GLU A 269 42.76 17.84 21.77
N LYS A 270 41.77 18.40 22.47
CA LYS A 270 41.99 19.07 23.77
C LYS A 270 42.44 18.10 24.86
N GLU A 271 42.06 16.83 24.75
CA GLU A 271 42.46 15.76 25.66
C GLU A 271 43.75 15.05 25.19
N LEU A 272 44.46 15.62 24.20
CA LEU A 272 45.71 15.09 23.64
C LEU A 272 45.57 13.71 22.96
N LEU A 273 44.36 13.34 22.56
CA LEU A 273 44.02 12.10 21.86
C LEU A 273 44.09 12.27 20.33
N HIS A 274 45.24 12.71 19.81
CA HIS A 274 45.39 13.14 18.40
C HIS A 274 45.01 12.07 17.37
N GLU A 275 45.38 10.80 17.59
CA GLU A 275 45.00 9.72 16.67
C GLU A 275 43.48 9.48 16.64
N ALA A 276 42.86 9.47 17.82
CA ALA A 276 41.40 9.33 17.93
C ALA A 276 40.68 10.52 17.28
N ALA A 277 41.19 11.74 17.45
CA ALA A 277 40.64 12.93 16.81
C ALA A 277 40.60 12.82 15.27
N GLN A 278 41.65 12.28 14.66
CA GLN A 278 41.69 12.03 13.21
C GLN A 278 40.74 10.90 12.78
N GLN A 279 40.60 9.84 13.59
CA GLN A 279 39.66 8.75 13.31
C GLN A 279 38.21 9.22 13.42
N ILE A 280 37.89 10.06 14.42
CA ILE A 280 36.57 10.66 14.60
C ILE A 280 36.13 11.44 13.36
N LEU A 281 37.01 12.23 12.74
CA LEU A 281 36.67 12.98 11.53
C LEU A 281 36.31 12.08 10.32
N LYS A 282 36.73 10.81 10.35
CA LYS A 282 36.41 9.81 9.33
C LYS A 282 35.16 8.98 9.68
N ALA A 283 34.56 9.20 10.85
CA ALA A 283 33.37 8.50 11.29
C ALA A 283 32.17 8.83 10.38
N LYS A 284 31.32 7.83 10.13
CA LYS A 284 30.10 7.99 9.32
C LYS A 284 28.91 8.45 10.14
N THR A 285 28.90 8.18 11.44
CA THR A 285 27.83 8.54 12.36
C THR A 285 28.38 9.20 13.62
N VAL A 286 27.52 9.90 14.36
CA VAL A 286 27.90 10.48 15.66
C VAL A 286 28.11 9.38 16.68
N ALA A 287 27.34 8.30 16.62
CA ALA A 287 27.52 7.11 17.44
C ALA A 287 28.92 6.50 17.28
N ASP A 288 29.39 6.30 16.04
CA ASP A 288 30.75 5.78 15.77
C ASP A 288 31.82 6.71 16.34
N ALA A 289 31.67 8.02 16.11
CA ALA A 289 32.57 9.04 16.65
C ALA A 289 32.65 9.00 18.18
N ARG A 290 31.50 8.82 18.86
CA ARG A 290 31.46 8.68 20.33
C ARG A 290 32.13 7.40 20.80
N GLN A 291 31.97 6.28 20.09
CA GLN A 291 32.64 5.03 20.44
C GLN A 291 34.15 5.14 20.30
N ILE A 292 34.65 5.76 19.24
CA ILE A 292 36.09 6.01 19.05
C ILE A 292 36.64 6.84 20.21
N LEU A 293 35.95 7.92 20.57
CA LEU A 293 36.37 8.76 21.70
C LEU A 293 36.36 7.98 23.02
N ALA A 294 35.28 7.26 23.32
CA ALA A 294 35.16 6.50 24.57
C ALA A 294 36.24 5.41 24.69
N ALA A 295 36.56 4.71 23.59
CA ALA A 295 37.63 3.72 23.58
C ALA A 295 39.00 4.34 23.88
N ALA A 296 39.28 5.53 23.32
CA ALA A 296 40.52 6.26 23.54
C ALA A 296 40.64 6.81 24.98
N GLU A 297 39.53 7.29 25.55
CA GLU A 297 39.45 7.74 26.95
C GLU A 297 39.75 6.57 27.93
N VAL A 298 39.30 5.35 27.63
CA VAL A 298 39.59 4.16 28.46
C VAL A 298 41.09 3.80 28.43
N THR A 299 41.76 3.90 27.28
CA THR A 299 43.20 3.62 27.17
C THR A 299 44.06 4.58 28.00
N LEU A 300 43.63 5.84 28.17
CA LEU A 300 44.30 6.81 29.05
C LEU A 300 44.24 6.40 30.53
N THR A 301 43.14 5.77 30.97
CA THR A 301 42.95 5.36 32.37
C THR A 301 43.66 4.07 32.76
N ASN A 302 44.22 3.33 31.80
CA ASN A 302 44.89 2.04 32.00
C ASN A 302 46.42 2.09 31.84
N ILE A 303 47.04 3.27 31.90
CA ILE A 303 48.49 3.38 31.97
C ILE A 303 48.93 2.83 33.34
N PRO A 304 49.72 1.74 33.42
CA PRO A 304 50.29 1.30 34.69
C PRO A 304 51.12 2.44 35.26
N ALA A 305 50.98 2.73 36.56
CA ALA A 305 51.82 3.72 37.22
C ALA A 305 53.30 3.45 36.89
N PRO A 306 54.10 4.48 36.56
CA PRO A 306 55.51 4.28 36.28
C PRO A 306 56.13 3.59 37.49
N VAL A 307 56.81 2.46 37.25
CA VAL A 307 57.68 1.83 38.23
C VAL A 307 58.68 2.92 38.63
N VAL A 308 58.56 3.39 39.87
CA VAL A 308 59.53 4.31 40.45
C VAL A 308 60.79 3.48 40.64
N ASP A 309 61.76 3.64 39.74
CA ASP A 309 63.11 3.13 39.97
C ASP A 309 63.62 3.72 41.28
N GLU A 310 63.92 2.85 42.24
CA GLU A 310 64.52 3.24 43.51
C GLU A 310 65.87 3.94 43.25
N PRO A 311 66.22 4.97 44.03
CA PRO A 311 67.47 5.69 43.83
C PRO A 311 68.65 4.80 44.18
N VAL A 312 69.60 4.72 43.26
CA VAL A 312 70.94 4.16 43.47
C VAL A 312 71.56 4.81 44.72
N LYS A 313 71.83 4.01 45.75
CA LYS A 313 72.63 4.42 46.91
C LYS A 313 74.08 4.62 46.46
N ASP A 314 74.48 5.88 46.36
CA ASP A 314 75.87 6.29 46.43
C ASP A 314 76.21 6.58 47.91
N MET A 315 77.19 5.86 48.46
CA MET A 315 77.89 6.24 49.69
C MET A 315 79.39 6.06 49.44
N THR A 316 80.08 7.19 49.37
CA THR A 316 81.52 7.33 49.23
C THR A 316 82.24 7.38 50.58
N GLN A 317 83.56 7.12 50.53
CA GLN A 317 84.66 7.47 51.45
C GLN A 317 85.08 6.40 52.50
N THR A 318 86.37 6.13 52.78
CA THR A 318 87.64 6.89 52.61
C THR A 318 88.86 5.94 52.72
N PRO A 319 90.09 6.30 52.22
CA PRO A 319 91.33 5.54 52.44
C PRO A 319 92.16 6.08 53.62
N LYS A 320 93.00 5.23 54.23
CA LYS A 320 94.06 5.62 55.17
C LYS A 320 95.38 4.95 54.80
N GLU A 321 96.40 5.78 54.66
CA GLU A 321 97.79 5.45 54.34
C GLU A 321 98.62 5.29 55.64
N GLU A 322 99.69 4.51 55.53
CA GLU A 322 100.68 4.11 56.54
C GLU A 322 101.46 5.28 57.18
N GLU A 323 101.81 5.10 58.47
CA GLU A 323 102.87 5.83 59.15
C GLU A 323 104.22 5.12 58.95
N GLU A 324 105.28 5.88 58.64
CA GLU A 324 106.68 5.46 58.84
C GLU A 324 107.33 6.21 60.03
N PRO A 325 108.36 5.63 60.67
CA PRO A 325 108.78 5.98 62.01
C PRO A 325 109.96 6.95 62.06
N THR A 326 110.21 7.57 63.22
CA THR A 326 111.58 7.84 63.70
C THR A 326 111.58 8.16 65.19
N ASN A 327 112.22 7.28 65.96
CA ASN A 327 112.86 7.59 67.25
C ASN A 327 114.29 8.11 66.92
N PRO A 328 114.96 8.91 67.77
CA PRO A 328 115.66 8.31 68.91
C PRO A 328 115.82 9.24 70.15
N MET A 329 115.89 8.66 71.35
CA MET A 329 117.06 8.75 72.25
C MET A 329 116.77 8.25 73.68
N PHE A 330 117.75 7.48 74.19
CA PHE A 330 118.02 6.98 75.56
C PHE A 330 117.14 5.87 76.14
#